data_AF-A0A386JBF8-F1
#
_entry.id   AF-A0A386JBF8-F1
#
_cell.length_a   1.000
_cell.length_b   1.000
_cell.length_c   1.000
_cell.angle_alpha   90.00
_cell.angle_beta   90.00
_cell.angle_gamma   90.00
#
_symmetry.space_group_name_H-M   'P 1'
#
loop_
_entity.id
_entity.type
_entity.pdbx_description
1 polymer ?
#
loop_
_entity_poly.entity_id
_entity_poly.type
_entity_poly.pdbx_seq_one_letter_code
_entity_poly.pdbx_strand_id
1 'polypeptide(L)'
;KPMVQVSAYTCDRCGCEIFQPVNDKSYGPLTVCPSEDCKKNQAKGQLHPSSRASKFLPFQEVKVQELAEQVPIGQIPRTLTVLCYGTLVRQASPGDVVDISGIFLPTPYTGFKAMRAGLLTDTYLEAHHIRQHKKAYSEMIIDPRLVRRIDQYRETG
;
A
#
# COMPACT_ATOMS: atom_id res chain seq x y z
N LYS A 1 -4.03 -1.14 7.77
CA LYS A 1 -5.48 -0.98 7.52
C LYS A 1 -5.88 -1.94 6.41
N PRO A 2 -7.03 -2.61 6.43
CA PRO A 2 -7.46 -3.42 5.27
C PRO A 2 -7.94 -2.50 4.14
N MET A 3 -7.50 -2.76 2.91
CA MET A 3 -7.97 -2.13 1.69
C MET A 3 -8.88 -3.12 0.96
N VAL A 4 -10.05 -2.67 0.48
CA VAL A 4 -10.94 -3.55 -0.28
C VAL A 4 -10.43 -3.69 -1.71
N GLN A 5 -10.36 -4.92 -2.22
CA GLN A 5 -10.02 -5.22 -3.61
C GLN A 5 -11.28 -5.56 -4.41
N VAL A 6 -12.21 -6.26 -3.78
CA VAL A 6 -13.52 -6.61 -4.36
C VAL A 6 -14.58 -6.37 -3.30
N SER A 7 -15.51 -5.47 -3.61
CA SER A 7 -16.68 -5.21 -2.77
C SER A 7 -17.82 -6.11 -3.22
N ALA A 8 -18.35 -6.93 -2.32
CA ALA A 8 -19.46 -7.83 -2.58
C ALA A 8 -20.76 -7.26 -2.00
N TYR A 9 -21.84 -7.35 -2.77
CA TYR A 9 -23.17 -6.88 -2.39
C TYR A 9 -24.19 -8.00 -2.56
N THR A 10 -25.13 -8.10 -1.63
CA THR A 10 -26.28 -9.02 -1.72
C THR A 10 -27.53 -8.19 -1.98
N CYS A 11 -28.35 -8.63 -2.94
CA CYS A 11 -29.63 -8.00 -3.25
C CYS A 11 -30.76 -8.63 -2.44
N ASP A 12 -31.56 -7.81 -1.76
CA ASP A 12 -32.70 -8.29 -0.94
C ASP A 12 -33.85 -8.90 -1.76
N ARG A 13 -33.97 -8.55 -3.04
CA ARG A 13 -35.08 -9.01 -3.89
C ARG A 13 -34.76 -10.27 -4.69
N CYS A 14 -33.62 -10.31 -5.38
CA CYS A 14 -33.24 -11.45 -6.21
C CYS A 14 -32.26 -12.41 -5.51
N GLY A 15 -31.69 -12.04 -4.37
CA GLY A 15 -30.70 -12.85 -3.68
C GLY A 15 -29.34 -12.96 -4.38
N CYS A 16 -29.17 -12.36 -5.56
CA CYS A 16 -27.90 -12.42 -6.29
C CYS A 16 -26.78 -11.69 -5.54
N GLU A 17 -25.59 -12.29 -5.60
CA GLU A 17 -24.34 -11.66 -5.15
C GLU A 17 -23.69 -10.90 -6.32
N ILE A 18 -23.31 -9.65 -6.07
CA ILE A 18 -22.71 -8.74 -7.04
C ILE A 18 -21.32 -8.36 -6.56
N PHE A 19 -20.34 -8.53 -7.45
CA PHE A 19 -18.93 -8.24 -7.15
C PHE A 19 -18.48 -7.01 -7.93
N GLN A 20 -18.12 -5.95 -7.21
CA GLN A 20 -17.55 -4.72 -7.77
C GLN A 20 -16.04 -4.72 -7.52
N PRO A 21 -15.18 -4.82 -8.56
CA PRO A 21 -13.75 -4.62 -8.40
C PRO A 21 -13.45 -3.16 -8.03
N VAL A 22 -12.56 -2.96 -7.07
CA VAL A 22 -12.15 -1.63 -6.58
C VAL A 22 -10.69 -1.40 -6.98
N ASN A 23 -10.48 -0.52 -7.95
CA ASN A 23 -9.14 -0.18 -8.45
C ASN A 23 -8.61 1.12 -7.82
N ASP A 24 -9.51 2.08 -7.56
CA ASP A 24 -9.16 3.39 -7.04
C ASP A 24 -9.21 3.46 -5.51
N LYS A 25 -8.45 4.39 -4.93
CA LYS A 25 -8.45 4.67 -3.47
C LYS A 25 -9.85 5.05 -2.95
N SER A 26 -10.66 5.67 -3.80
CA SER A 26 -12.04 6.05 -3.51
C SER A 26 -12.96 5.44 -4.56
N TYR A 27 -13.99 4.73 -4.13
CA TYR A 27 -15.01 4.18 -5.02
C TYR A 27 -16.41 4.49 -4.50
N GLY A 28 -17.35 4.68 -5.42
CA GLY A 28 -18.77 4.79 -5.09
C GLY A 28 -19.38 3.39 -4.98
N PRO A 29 -20.08 3.06 -3.88
CA PRO A 29 -20.76 1.77 -3.75
C PRO A 29 -21.92 1.67 -4.74
N LEU A 30 -22.19 0.47 -5.24
CA LEU A 30 -23.38 0.21 -6.04
C LEU A 30 -24.64 0.29 -5.16
N THR A 31 -25.60 1.10 -5.58
CA THR A 31 -26.89 1.28 -4.89
C THR A 31 -28.03 0.50 -5.56
N VAL A 32 -27.89 0.19 -6.85
CA VAL A 32 -28.91 -0.49 -7.66
C VAL A 32 -28.36 -1.81 -8.17
N CYS A 33 -29.15 -2.87 -8.03
CA CYS A 33 -28.82 -4.21 -8.49
C CYS A 33 -28.72 -4.29 -10.04
N PRO A 34 -27.56 -4.64 -10.63
CA PRO A 34 -27.42 -4.85 -12.07
C PRO A 34 -27.93 -6.22 -12.58
N SER A 35 -28.45 -7.10 -11.72
CA SER A 35 -28.89 -8.45 -12.10
C SER A 35 -30.00 -8.43 -13.16
N GLU A 36 -30.03 -9.47 -14.02
CA GLU A 36 -31.07 -9.58 -15.05
C GLU A 36 -32.47 -9.72 -14.45
N ASP A 37 -32.60 -10.43 -13.32
CA ASP A 37 -33.90 -10.65 -12.67
C ASP A 37 -34.50 -9.35 -12.14
N CYS A 38 -33.69 -8.51 -11.50
CA CYS A 38 -34.12 -7.18 -11.06
C CYS A 38 -34.41 -6.25 -12.24
N LYS A 39 -33.64 -6.34 -13.34
CA LYS A 39 -33.90 -5.56 -14.57
C LYS A 39 -35.21 -5.96 -15.24
N LYS A 40 -35.45 -7.27 -15.44
CA LYS A 40 -36.66 -7.80 -16.10
C LYS A 40 -37.92 -7.48 -15.29
N ASN A 41 -37.85 -7.61 -13.96
CA ASN A 41 -38.97 -7.35 -13.07
C ASN A 41 -39.16 -5.86 -12.70
N GLN A 42 -38.39 -4.95 -13.30
CA GLN A 42 -38.35 -3.51 -12.94
C GLN A 42 -38.23 -3.26 -11.42
N ALA A 43 -37.60 -4.20 -10.72
CA ALA A 43 -37.49 -4.22 -9.28
C ALA A 43 -36.16 -3.58 -8.89
N LYS A 44 -36.21 -2.37 -8.33
CA LYS A 44 -35.02 -1.71 -7.74
C LYS A 44 -34.71 -2.33 -6.38
N GLY A 45 -34.12 -3.52 -6.41
CA GLY A 45 -33.62 -4.18 -5.20
C GLY A 45 -32.52 -3.35 -4.54
N GLN A 46 -32.61 -3.18 -3.22
CA GLN A 46 -31.59 -2.53 -2.42
C GLN A 46 -30.40 -3.49 -2.27
N LEU A 47 -29.18 -2.94 -2.40
CA LEU A 47 -27.94 -3.67 -2.25
C LEU A 47 -27.36 -3.47 -0.85
N HIS A 48 -27.05 -4.58 -0.18
CA HIS A 48 -26.42 -4.59 1.13
C HIS A 48 -24.98 -5.09 1.00
N PRO A 49 -23.96 -4.33 1.45
CA PRO A 49 -22.58 -4.75 1.38
C PRO A 49 -22.31 -5.91 2.35
N SER A 50 -21.65 -6.96 1.87
CA SER A 50 -21.26 -8.12 2.67
C SER A 50 -19.75 -8.13 2.87
N SER A 51 -19.30 -7.87 4.12
CA SER A 51 -17.87 -7.90 4.46
C SER A 51 -17.28 -9.32 4.37
N ARG A 52 -18.08 -10.37 4.60
CA ARG A 52 -17.62 -11.77 4.51
C ARG A 52 -17.35 -12.21 3.07
N ALA A 53 -18.19 -11.78 2.13
CA ALA A 53 -18.02 -12.09 0.71
C ALA A 53 -17.03 -11.14 0.00
N SER A 54 -16.68 -10.01 0.64
CA SER A 54 -15.73 -9.05 0.10
C SER A 54 -14.28 -9.51 0.30
N LYS A 55 -13.40 -9.14 -0.64
CA LYS A 55 -11.98 -9.43 -0.55
C LYS A 55 -11.21 -8.21 -0.06
N PHE A 56 -10.45 -8.39 1.01
CA PHE A 56 -9.57 -7.37 1.57
C PHE A 56 -8.10 -7.74 1.42
N LEU A 57 -7.27 -6.72 1.22
CA LEU A 57 -5.82 -6.81 1.16
C LEU A 57 -5.22 -5.98 2.30
N PRO A 58 -4.20 -6.48 3.02
CA PRO A 58 -3.44 -5.66 3.94
C PRO A 58 -2.84 -4.45 3.22
N PHE A 59 -3.01 -3.28 3.79
CA PHE A 59 -2.47 -2.02 3.28
C PHE A 59 -1.81 -1.21 4.39
N GLN A 60 -0.66 -0.64 4.08
CA GLN A 60 0.07 0.25 4.97
C GLN A 60 0.68 1.39 4.15
N GLU A 61 0.50 2.61 4.65
CA GLU A 61 1.21 3.78 4.17
C GLU A 61 2.42 4.02 5.07
N VAL A 62 3.59 4.16 4.47
CA VAL A 62 4.85 4.43 5.16
C VAL A 62 5.43 5.72 4.59
N LYS A 63 5.92 6.60 5.47
CA LYS A 63 6.65 7.80 5.06
C LYS A 63 8.13 7.57 5.31
N VAL A 64 8.93 7.68 4.25
CA VAL A 64 10.38 7.52 4.31
C VAL A 64 11.02 8.90 4.19
N GLN A 65 12.03 9.14 5.02
CA GLN A 65 12.82 10.36 5.01
C GLN A 65 14.22 10.05 4.47
N GLU A 66 14.82 11.02 3.79
CA GLU A 66 16.21 10.95 3.35
C GLU A 66 17.17 10.73 4.54
N LEU A 67 18.28 10.04 4.29
CA LEU A 67 19.31 9.87 5.32
C LEU A 67 20.01 11.21 5.56
N ALA A 68 20.27 11.55 6.83
CA ALA A 68 20.85 12.85 7.20
C ALA A 68 22.18 13.16 6.49
N GLU A 69 22.97 12.12 6.20
CA GLU A 69 24.26 12.22 5.50
C GLU A 69 24.12 12.62 4.02
N GLN A 70 22.96 12.36 3.41
CA GLN A 70 22.69 12.66 2.00
C GLN A 70 22.08 14.05 1.79
N VAL A 71 21.67 14.73 2.87
CA VAL A 71 20.99 16.03 2.78
C VAL A 71 22.02 17.15 2.65
N PRO A 72 21.95 17.99 1.60
CA PRO A 72 22.87 19.11 1.43
C PRO A 72 22.77 20.12 2.57
N ILE A 73 23.90 20.80 2.85
CA ILE A 73 23.97 21.84 3.88
C ILE A 73 22.93 22.94 3.59
N GLY A 74 22.11 23.25 4.59
CA GLY A 74 21.08 24.28 4.51
C GLY A 74 19.73 23.83 3.94
N GLN A 75 19.58 22.55 3.55
CA GLN A 75 18.28 21.99 3.16
C GLN A 75 17.64 21.19 4.28
N ILE A 76 16.30 21.10 4.24
CA ILE A 76 15.50 20.26 5.14
C ILE A 76 15.28 18.91 4.44
N PRO A 77 15.44 17.77 5.14
CA PRO A 77 15.23 16.46 4.55
C PRO A 77 13.81 16.32 3.99
N ARG A 78 13.70 15.73 2.80
CA ARG A 78 12.41 15.49 2.15
C ARG A 78 11.83 14.15 2.59
N THR A 79 10.51 14.05 2.44
CA THR A 79 9.78 12.81 2.73
C THR A 79 9.11 12.31 1.47
N LEU A 80 9.05 10.98 1.34
CA LEU A 80 8.40 10.28 0.25
C LEU A 80 7.37 9.31 0.83
N THR A 81 6.18 9.29 0.24
CA THR A 81 5.11 8.37 0.63
C THR A 81 5.25 7.06 -0.13
N VAL A 82 5.35 5.97 0.62
CA VAL A 82 5.45 4.60 0.11
C VAL A 82 4.18 3.84 0.47
N LEU A 83 3.61 3.14 -0.50
CA LEU A 83 2.44 2.28 -0.32
C LEU A 83 2.90 0.82 -0.32
N CYS A 84 2.60 0.11 0.78
CA CYS A 84 2.90 -1.29 0.95
C CYS A 84 1.60 -2.10 0.94
N TYR A 85 1.60 -3.18 0.14
CA TYR A 85 0.45 -4.07 -0.04
C TYR A 85 0.78 -5.51 0.38
N GLY A 86 -0.23 -6.23 0.85
CA GLY A 86 -0.12 -7.67 1.11
C GLY A 86 0.93 -8.02 2.16
N THR A 87 1.91 -8.85 1.77
CA THR A 87 2.96 -9.38 2.65
C THR A 87 4.08 -8.38 2.97
N LEU A 88 4.15 -7.26 2.23
CA LEU A 88 5.12 -6.18 2.47
C LEU A 88 4.73 -5.29 3.65
N VAL A 89 3.48 -5.40 4.09
CA VAL A 89 2.98 -4.72 5.28
C VAL A 89 3.69 -5.25 6.52
N ARG A 90 4.08 -4.34 7.43
CA ARG A 90 4.83 -4.61 8.67
C ARG A 90 6.25 -5.15 8.47
N GLN A 91 6.82 -5.04 7.27
CA GLN A 91 8.22 -5.40 7.09
C GLN A 91 9.14 -4.35 7.75
N ALA A 92 8.89 -3.06 7.59
CA ALA A 92 9.72 -2.01 8.19
C ALA A 92 9.09 -1.42 9.45
N SER A 93 9.94 -1.05 10.42
CA SER A 93 9.57 -0.32 11.64
C SER A 93 10.10 1.12 11.60
N PRO A 94 9.48 2.05 12.36
CA PRO A 94 9.99 3.41 12.48
C PRO A 94 11.43 3.42 13.02
N GLY A 95 12.33 4.13 12.34
CA GLY A 95 13.74 4.21 12.70
C GLY A 95 14.64 3.21 11.98
N ASP A 96 14.08 2.25 11.23
CA ASP A 96 14.88 1.32 10.45
C ASP A 96 15.49 2.00 9.22
N VAL A 97 16.72 1.63 8.90
CA VAL A 97 17.35 1.97 7.62
C VAL A 97 17.00 0.88 6.62
N VAL A 98 16.24 1.26 5.59
CA VAL A 98 15.65 0.33 4.62
C VAL A 98 15.90 0.78 3.19
N ASP A 99 16.16 -0.19 2.32
CA ASP A 99 16.08 -0.01 0.88
C ASP A 99 14.72 -0.50 0.40
N ILE A 100 14.01 0.35 -0.34
CA ILE A 100 12.70 0.02 -0.90
C ILE A 100 12.78 0.09 -2.42
N SER A 101 12.41 -1.01 -3.08
CA SER A 101 12.30 -1.09 -4.53
C SER A 101 10.83 -1.15 -4.93
N GLY A 102 10.46 -0.45 -6.01
CA GLY A 102 9.06 -0.26 -6.36
C GLY A 102 8.87 0.55 -7.63
N ILE A 103 7.60 0.88 -7.91
CA ILE A 103 7.20 1.69 -9.06
C ILE A 103 6.79 3.08 -8.56
N PHE A 104 7.31 4.13 -9.19
CA PHE A 104 6.98 5.51 -8.85
C PHE A 104 5.78 5.98 -9.69
N LEU A 105 4.68 6.31 -9.02
CA LEU A 105 3.39 6.59 -9.66
C LEU A 105 2.79 7.92 -9.17
N PRO A 106 2.10 8.67 -10.04
CA PRO A 106 1.29 9.80 -9.63
C PRO A 106 -0.05 9.32 -9.02
N THR A 107 -0.54 10.04 -8.01
CA THR A 107 -1.92 9.89 -7.50
C THR A 107 -2.80 10.92 -8.20
N PRO A 108 -3.92 10.49 -8.83
CA PRO A 108 -4.90 11.43 -9.36
C PRO A 108 -5.55 12.21 -8.22
N TYR A 109 -5.76 13.51 -8.42
CA TYR A 109 -6.35 14.36 -7.39
C TYR A 109 -7.87 14.15 -7.29
N THR A 110 -8.35 13.77 -6.10
CA THR A 110 -9.77 13.46 -5.83
C THR A 110 -10.53 14.59 -5.11
N GLY A 111 -9.98 15.80 -5.06
CA GLY A 111 -10.58 16.97 -4.36
C GLY A 111 -11.20 18.03 -5.27
N PHE A 112 -11.46 19.23 -4.72
CA PHE A 112 -11.99 20.38 -5.48
C PHE A 112 -11.02 20.79 -6.60
N LYS A 113 -11.33 20.37 -7.84
CA LYS A 113 -10.51 20.63 -9.04
C LYS A 113 -10.26 22.12 -9.29
N ALA A 114 -11.13 23.00 -8.80
CA ALA A 114 -11.00 24.45 -8.94
C ALA A 114 -9.90 25.07 -8.06
N MET A 115 -9.51 24.42 -6.94
CA MET A 115 -8.60 25.00 -5.95
C MET A 115 -7.11 24.78 -6.28
N ARG A 116 -6.79 23.76 -7.09
CA ARG A 116 -5.43 23.52 -7.62
C ARG A 116 -5.46 23.70 -9.13
N ALA A 117 -5.00 24.85 -9.61
CA ALA A 117 -4.76 25.07 -11.02
C ALA A 117 -3.56 24.22 -11.49
N GLY A 118 -3.78 23.24 -12.38
CA GLY A 118 -2.71 22.57 -13.13
C GLY A 118 -2.65 21.04 -13.05
N LEU A 119 -1.60 20.47 -13.66
CA LEU A 119 -1.28 19.03 -13.74
C LEU A 119 -0.43 18.54 -12.55
N LEU A 120 -0.40 19.29 -11.44
CA LEU A 120 0.36 18.94 -10.24
C LEU A 120 -0.26 17.69 -9.59
N THR A 121 0.41 16.56 -9.75
CA THR A 121 0.02 15.28 -9.17
C THR A 121 0.91 14.98 -7.98
N ASP A 122 0.31 14.63 -6.85
CA ASP A 122 1.06 14.11 -5.71
C ASP A 122 1.56 12.72 -6.08
N THR A 123 2.82 12.39 -5.75
CA THR A 123 3.44 11.13 -6.15
C THR A 123 3.59 10.18 -4.97
N TYR A 124 3.64 8.89 -5.25
CA TYR A 124 3.93 7.84 -4.28
C TYR A 124 4.78 6.75 -4.92
N LEU A 125 5.47 5.99 -4.09
CA LEU A 125 6.16 4.78 -4.50
C LEU A 125 5.32 3.56 -4.10
N GLU A 126 4.95 2.72 -5.05
CA GLU A 126 4.37 1.41 -4.79
C GLU A 126 5.51 0.42 -4.50
N ALA A 127 5.60 -0.06 -3.27
CA ALA A 127 6.67 -0.97 -2.86
C ALA A 127 6.43 -2.39 -3.38
N HIS A 128 7.46 -2.99 -3.98
CA HIS A 128 7.50 -4.39 -4.40
C HIS A 128 8.48 -5.21 -3.57
N HIS A 129 9.53 -4.59 -3.05
CA HIS A 129 10.53 -5.24 -2.22
C HIS A 129 11.08 -4.28 -1.17
N ILE A 130 11.27 -4.78 0.05
CA ILE A 130 11.83 -4.02 1.17
C ILE A 130 12.99 -4.82 1.75
N ARG A 131 14.18 -4.21 1.79
CA ARG A 131 15.37 -4.78 2.40
C ARG A 131 15.77 -3.94 3.60
N GLN A 132 15.77 -4.53 4.78
CA GLN A 132 16.29 -3.90 5.99
C GLN A 132 17.80 -4.12 6.12
N HIS A 133 18.54 -3.05 6.41
CA HIS A 133 19.99 -3.13 6.64
C HIS A 133 20.30 -3.62 8.06
N LYS A 134 19.57 -3.14 9.06
CA LYS A 134 19.76 -3.55 10.45
C LYS A 134 18.68 -4.55 10.83
N LYS A 135 19.01 -5.84 10.70
CA LYS A 135 18.12 -6.91 11.17
C LYS A 135 18.10 -6.97 12.69
N ALA A 136 16.99 -7.41 13.27
CA ALA A 136 16.94 -7.80 14.67
C ALA A 136 18.02 -8.87 14.94
N TYR A 137 18.60 -8.87 16.15
CA TYR A 137 19.69 -9.80 16.53
C TYR A 137 19.33 -11.27 16.27
N SER A 138 18.05 -11.64 16.37
CA SER A 138 17.53 -12.98 16.12
C SER A 138 17.58 -13.43 14.65
N GLU A 139 17.64 -12.49 13.70
CA GLU A 139 17.59 -12.76 12.26
C GLU A 139 18.93 -12.46 11.56
N MET A 140 19.96 -12.13 12.34
CA MET A 140 21.29 -11.84 11.83
C MET A 140 21.99 -13.13 11.43
N ILE A 141 22.06 -13.38 10.13
CA ILE A 141 22.85 -14.47 9.57
C ILE A 141 24.31 -14.01 9.58
N ILE A 142 25.14 -14.67 10.39
CA ILE A 142 26.57 -14.42 10.44
C ILE A 142 27.20 -15.00 9.16
N ASP A 143 27.61 -14.13 8.23
CA ASP A 143 28.34 -14.55 7.04
C ASP A 143 29.76 -15.03 7.45
N PRO A 144 30.15 -16.28 7.13
CA PRO A 144 31.49 -16.79 7.40
C PRO A 144 32.62 -15.91 6.84
N ARG A 145 32.37 -15.16 5.76
CA ARG A 145 33.34 -14.20 5.21
C ARG A 145 33.57 -13.01 6.14
N LEU A 146 32.51 -12.55 6.81
CA LEU A 146 32.59 -11.46 7.77
C LEU A 146 33.42 -11.89 8.99
N VAL A 147 33.20 -13.11 9.48
CA VAL A 147 33.95 -13.72 10.59
C VAL A 147 35.43 -13.81 10.25
N ARG A 148 35.79 -14.36 9.08
CA ARG A 148 37.19 -14.44 8.62
C ARG A 148 37.86 -13.06 8.56
N ARG A 149 37.12 -12.04 8.13
CA ARG A 149 37.64 -10.67 8.06
C ARG A 149 37.85 -10.09 9.46
N ILE A 150 36.94 -10.36 10.40
CA ILE A 150 37.09 -9.98 11.82
C ILE A 150 38.32 -10.66 12.43
N ASP A 151 38.53 -11.95 12.16
CA ASP A 151 39.67 -12.70 12.69
C ASP A 151 41.00 -12.20 12.11
N GLN A 152 41.06 -11.89 10.80
CA GLN A 152 42.23 -11.24 10.22
C GLN A 152 42.57 -9.92 10.90
N TYR A 153 41.58 -9.05 11.16
CA TYR A 153 41.83 -7.79 11.86
C TYR A 153 42.26 -7.97 13.33
N ARG A 154 41.88 -9.08 13.98
CA ARG A 154 42.39 -9.44 15.31
C ARG A 154 43.84 -9.91 15.28
N GLU A 155 44.25 -10.61 14.24
CA GLU A 155 45.61 -11.10 14.06
C GLU A 155 46.59 -10.00 13.63
N THR A 156 46.12 -9.02 12.86
CA THR A 156 46.93 -7.87 12.42
C THR A 156 46.94 -6.70 13.42
N GLY A 157 46.38 -6.90 14.63
CA GLY A 157 46.33 -5.90 15.70
C GLY A 157 47.69 -5.44 16.16
#